data_AF-A0A229GN32-F1
#
_entry.id   AF-A0A229GN32-F1
#
_cell.length_a   1.000
_cell.length_b   1.000
_cell.length_c   1.000
_cell.angle_alpha   90.00
_cell.angle_beta   90.00
_cell.angle_gamma   90.00
#
_symmetry.space_group_name_H-M   'P 1'
#
loop_
_entity.id
_entity.type
_entity.pdbx_description
1 polymer ?
#
loop_
_entity_poly.entity_id
_entity_poly.type
_entity_poly.pdbx_seq_one_letter_code
_entity_poly.pdbx_strand_id
1 'polypeptide(L)' 'MHWIRDVTFDEDASQTRIRNAPAVMAALRDIIRSAFRLAGWANTASARRAHTTPTAVLTLYGIP' A
#
# COMPACT_ATOMS: atom_id res chain seq x y z
N MET A 1 17.15 -8.66 1.22
CA MET A 1 16.32 -8.93 0.02
C MET A 1 15.14 -7.96 -0.01
N HIS A 2 15.32 -6.74 -0.55
CA HIS A 2 14.32 -5.65 -0.47
C HIS A 2 13.44 -5.54 -1.74
N TRP A 3 13.76 -6.27 -2.81
CA TRP A 3 13.37 -5.85 -4.16
C TRP A 3 11.97 -6.28 -4.63
N ILE A 4 11.32 -7.26 -3.99
CA ILE A 4 10.02 -7.76 -4.47
C ILE A 4 8.82 -6.97 -3.90
N ARG A 5 8.97 -6.40 -2.71
CA ARG A 5 7.84 -5.74 -2.01
C ARG A 5 7.61 -4.31 -2.49
N ASP A 6 8.64 -3.68 -3.03
CA ASP A 6 8.61 -2.26 -3.41
C ASP A 6 8.00 -2.01 -4.78
N VAL A 7 8.10 -2.99 -5.68
CA VAL A 7 7.52 -2.92 -7.04
C VAL A 7 5.99 -2.85 -7.03
N THR A 8 5.36 -3.49 -6.04
CA THR A 8 3.89 -3.47 -5.97
C THR A 8 3.38 -2.06 -5.71
N PHE A 9 4.13 -1.22 -5.01
CA PHE A 9 3.77 0.16 -4.70
C PHE A 9 4.46 1.22 -5.55
N ASP A 10 5.36 0.82 -6.44
CA ASP A 10 6.18 1.72 -7.25
C ASP A 10 7.01 2.70 -6.39
N GLU A 11 7.38 2.26 -5.18
CA GLU A 11 8.07 3.11 -4.20
C GLU A 11 9.56 3.29 -4.57
N ASP A 12 10.16 2.34 -5.29
CA ASP A 12 11.53 2.48 -5.81
C ASP A 12 11.65 3.62 -6.84
N ALA A 13 10.56 3.93 -7.55
CA ALA A 13 10.46 5.07 -8.47
C ALA A 13 10.19 6.41 -7.74
N SER A 14 9.85 6.38 -6.45
CA SER A 14 9.61 7.58 -5.65
C SER A 14 10.91 8.34 -5.37
N GLN A 15 11.02 9.56 -5.89
CA GLN A 15 12.20 10.43 -5.70
C GLN A 15 12.24 11.11 -4.31
N THR A 16 11.18 10.96 -3.51
CA THR A 16 11.09 11.50 -2.15
C THR A 16 11.97 10.71 -1.18
N ARG A 17 13.29 10.98 -1.20
CA ARG A 17 14.30 10.30 -0.36
C ARG A 17 14.83 11.15 0.80
N ILE A 18 14.10 12.17 1.23
CA ILE A 18 14.56 13.10 2.28
C ILE A 18 13.93 12.76 3.65
N ARG A 19 14.77 12.73 4.70
CA ARG A 19 14.39 12.58 6.12
C ARG A 19 13.57 11.30 6.38
N ASN A 20 12.35 11.44 6.92
CA ASN A 20 11.55 10.33 7.43
C ASN A 20 10.68 9.68 6.34
N ALA A 21 10.82 10.06 5.07
CA ALA A 21 10.02 9.53 3.97
C ALA A 21 10.01 7.97 3.93
N PRO A 22 11.15 7.26 4.08
CA PRO A 22 11.12 5.79 4.13
C PRO A 22 10.31 5.22 5.30
N ALA A 23 10.36 5.87 6.47
CA ALA A 23 9.61 5.41 7.65
C ALA A 23 8.11 5.67 7.51
N VAL A 24 7.72 6.80 6.92
CA VAL A 24 6.33 7.12 6.61
C VAL A 24 5.77 6.14 5.59
N MET A 25 6.51 5.84 4.53
CA MET A 25 6.10 4.87 3.51
C MET A 25 5.97 3.45 4.08
N ALA A 26 6.87 3.05 4.98
CA ALA A 26 6.76 1.78 5.69
C ALA A 26 5.47 1.71 6.53
N ALA A 27 5.14 2.77 7.28
CA ALA A 27 3.92 2.84 8.07
C ALA A 27 2.66 2.78 7.18
N LEU A 28 2.64 3.53 6.07
CA LEU A 28 1.54 3.49 5.10
C LEU A 28 1.37 2.09 4.51
N ARG A 29 2.46 1.41 4.18
CA ARG A 29 2.42 0.03 3.67
C ARG A 29 1.83 -0.95 4.69
N ASP A 30 2.14 -0.79 5.96
CA ASP A 30 1.56 -1.64 7.02
C ASP A 30 0.07 -1.38 7.21
N ILE A 31 -0.38 -0.13 7.12
CA ILE A 31 -1.80 0.24 7.14
C ILE A 31 -2.53 -0.39 5.95
N ILE A 32 -1.96 -0.32 4.75
CA ILE A 32 -2.55 -0.93 3.55
C ILE A 32 -2.63 -2.45 3.67
N ARG A 33 -1.57 -3.06 4.19
CA ARG A 33 -1.52 -4.51 4.41
C ARG A 33 -2.54 -4.96 5.45
N SER A 34 -2.78 -4.19 6.51
CA SER A 34 -3.76 -4.53 7.53
C SER A 34 -5.20 -4.38 6.99
N ALA A 35 -5.49 -3.30 6.27
CA ALA A 35 -6.79 -3.10 5.64
C ALA A 35 -7.16 -4.21 4.66
N PHE A 36 -6.22 -4.62 3.80
CA PHE A 36 -6.46 -5.74 2.88
C PHE A 36 -6.69 -7.07 3.59
N ARG A 37 -6.02 -7.33 4.72
CA ARG A 37 -6.28 -8.52 5.54
C ARG A 37 -7.66 -8.48 6.19
N LEU A 38 -8.08 -7.33 6.69
CA LEU A 38 -9.41 -7.13 7.27
C LEU A 38 -10.51 -7.30 6.21
N ALA A 39 -10.24 -6.89 4.97
CA ALA A 39 -11.13 -7.12 3.83
C ALA A 39 -11.07 -8.55 3.25
N GLY A 40 -10.30 -9.47 3.85
CA GLY A 40 -10.27 -10.88 3.47
C GLY A 40 -9.36 -11.24 2.29
N TRP A 41 -8.49 -10.34 1.84
CA TRP A 41 -7.59 -10.63 0.71
C TRP A 41 -6.41 -11.51 1.11
N ALA A 42 -6.21 -12.61 0.39
CA ALA A 42 -5.11 -13.55 0.62
C ALA A 42 -3.73 -12.97 0.26
N ASN A 43 -3.66 -12.02 -0.67
CA ASN A 43 -2.42 -11.38 -1.07
C ASN A 43 -2.62 -9.92 -1.51
N THR A 44 -1.62 -9.08 -1.25
CA THR A 44 -1.64 -7.63 -1.53
C THR A 44 -1.75 -7.32 -3.02
N ALA A 45 -1.17 -8.15 -3.89
CA ALA A 45 -1.22 -7.94 -5.33
C ALA A 45 -2.64 -8.11 -5.90
N SER A 46 -3.40 -9.08 -5.39
CA SER A 46 -4.80 -9.30 -5.75
C SER A 46 -5.68 -8.16 -5.28
N ALA A 47 -5.50 -7.73 -4.02
CA ALA A 47 -6.22 -6.60 -3.47
C ALA A 47 -5.94 -5.31 -4.27
N ARG A 48 -4.68 -5.04 -4.61
CA ARG A 48 -4.27 -3.92 -5.48
C ARG A 48 -4.99 -3.94 -6.83
N ARG A 49 -5.10 -5.11 -7.47
CA ARG A 49 -5.80 -5.24 -8.77
C ARG A 49 -7.31 -5.04 -8.65
N ALA A 50 -7.90 -5.33 -7.49
CA ALA A 50 -9.32 -5.11 -7.23
C ALA A 50 -9.65 -3.66 -6.83
N HIS A 51 -8.69 -2.95 -6.22
CA HIS A 51 -8.84 -1.57 -5.76
C HIS A 51 -7.97 -0.63 -6.61
N THR A 52 -8.38 -0.39 -7.86
CA THR A 52 -7.67 0.46 -8.82
C THR A 52 -8.09 1.93 -8.77
N THR A 53 -9.23 2.25 -8.16
CA THR A 53 -9.70 3.62 -7.97
C THR A 53 -9.41 4.11 -6.54
N PRO A 54 -9.03 5.40 -6.36
CA PRO A 54 -8.75 5.95 -5.03
C PRO A 54 -9.94 5.79 -4.06
N THR A 55 -11.16 6.00 -4.55
CA THR A 55 -12.39 5.85 -3.75
C THR A 55 -12.59 4.44 -3.23
N ALA A 56 -12.37 3.41 -4.08
CA ALA A 56 -12.49 2.02 -3.66
C ALA A 56 -11.46 1.62 -2.60
N VAL A 57 -10.30 2.27 -2.56
CA VAL A 57 -9.30 2.09 -1.49
C VAL A 57 -9.73 2.82 -0.22
N LEU A 58 -10.23 4.06 -0.33
CA LEU A 58 -10.68 4.86 0.81
C LEU A 58 -11.87 4.23 1.55
N THR A 59 -12.77 3.58 0.82
CA THR A 59 -13.89 2.84 1.42
C THR A 59 -13.42 1.72 2.37
N LEU A 60 -12.25 1.11 2.15
CA LEU A 60 -11.68 0.12 3.07
C LEU A 60 -11.32 0.69 4.44
N TYR A 61 -11.15 2.01 4.53
CA TYR A 61 -10.86 2.74 5.76
C TYR A 61 -12.08 3.48 6.31
N GLY A 62 -13.27 3.30 5.70
CA GLY A 62 -14.49 4.01 6.09
C GLY A 62 -14.48 5.50 5.71
N ILE A 63 -13.63 5.90 4.77
CA ILE A 63 -13.55 7.28 4.26
C ILE A 63 -14.38 7.33 2.95
N PRO A 64 -15.48 8.10 2.90
CA PRO A 64 -16.31 8.24 1.71
C PRO A 64 -15.63 9.06 0.61
#